data_AF-A0A524FN72-F1
#
_entry.id   AF-A0A524FN72-F1
#
_cell.length_a   1.000
_cell.length_b   1.000
_cell.length_c   1.000
_cell.angle_alpha   90.00
_cell.angle_beta   90.00
_cell.angle_gamma   90.00
#
_symmetry.space_group_name_H-M   'P 1'
#
loop_
_entity.id
_entity.type
_entity.pdbx_description
1 polymer ?
#
loop_
_entity_poly.entity_id
_entity_poly.type
_entity_poly.pdbx_seq_one_letter_code
_entity_poly.pdbx_strand_id
1 'polypeptide(L)'
;MESVELFDIEGYEVKRIINVIPVYWYRWKALNEPSLVPVLRKFGKRDNLEFGVHIFVCGKMGIITILSEYLTDLKTVTFEILATSLSDWTGPKDNEQVEVLISEFIETILQDEFASPIQVFVCPECQAAYIINKDQDVKKGILECPYCDKSVKFEKNLVPPDI
;
A
#
# COMPACT_ATOMS: atom_id res chain seq x y z
N MET A 1 17.78 0.77 4.53
CA MET A 1 16.84 -0.36 4.62
C MET A 1 16.28 -0.37 6.04
N GLU A 2 14.97 -0.21 6.17
CA GLU A 2 14.26 -0.22 7.45
C GLU A 2 13.59 -1.56 7.71
N SER A 3 13.35 -1.88 8.98
CA SER A 3 12.69 -3.12 9.38
C SER A 3 11.65 -2.86 10.47
N VAL A 4 10.47 -3.43 10.32
CA VAL A 4 9.38 -3.38 11.30
C VAL A 4 8.99 -4.79 11.71
N GLU A 5 8.95 -5.07 13.01
CA GLU A 5 8.50 -6.35 13.55
C GLU A 5 7.25 -6.16 14.39
N LEU A 6 6.21 -6.94 14.10
CA LEU A 6 4.93 -6.88 14.81
C LEU A 6 4.61 -8.25 15.40
N PHE A 7 4.01 -8.22 16.59
CA PHE A 7 3.63 -9.40 17.36
C PHE A 7 2.11 -9.48 17.54
N ASP A 8 1.61 -10.68 17.78
CA ASP A 8 0.19 -10.98 18.00
C ASP A 8 -0.71 -10.48 16.86
N ILE A 9 -0.23 -10.65 15.62
CA ILE A 9 -0.93 -10.22 14.41
C ILE A 9 -1.49 -11.42 13.64
N GLU A 10 -2.72 -11.28 13.14
CA GLU A 10 -3.36 -12.28 12.30
C GLU A 10 -2.92 -12.14 10.83
N GLY A 11 -2.83 -13.26 10.10
CA GLY A 11 -2.34 -13.24 8.71
C GLY A 11 -3.18 -12.36 7.76
N TYR A 12 -4.47 -12.17 8.03
CA TYR A 12 -5.30 -11.25 7.25
C TYR A 12 -4.91 -9.77 7.47
N GLU A 13 -4.35 -9.44 8.63
CA GLU A 13 -3.91 -8.08 8.98
C GLU A 13 -2.62 -7.74 8.24
N VAL A 14 -1.71 -8.71 8.05
CA VAL A 14 -0.52 -8.55 7.19
C VAL A 14 -0.94 -8.11 5.78
N LYS A 15 -1.92 -8.80 5.19
CA LYS A 15 -2.45 -8.45 3.86
C LYS A 15 -3.14 -7.09 3.87
N ARG A 16 -3.91 -6.79 4.92
CA ARG A 16 -4.57 -5.48 5.09
C ARG A 16 -3.55 -4.35 5.12
N ILE A 17 -2.48 -4.48 5.90
CA ILE A 17 -1.41 -3.47 6.01
C ILE A 17 -0.86 -3.14 4.63
N ILE A 18 -0.36 -4.16 3.91
CA ILE A 18 0.22 -3.98 2.57
C ILE A 18 -0.76 -3.30 1.59
N ASN A 19 -2.04 -3.66 1.66
CA ASN A 19 -3.08 -3.10 0.80
C ASN A 19 -3.43 -1.64 1.11
N VAL A 20 -3.20 -1.19 2.34
CA VAL A 20 -3.58 0.14 2.83
C VAL A 20 -2.41 1.14 2.77
N ILE A 21 -1.16 0.68 2.64
CA ILE A 21 0.02 1.55 2.50
C ILE A 21 -0.16 2.65 1.42
N PRO A 22 -0.63 2.37 0.18
CA PRO A 22 -0.86 3.42 -0.82
C PRO A 22 -1.87 4.50 -0.39
N VAL A 23 -2.80 4.16 0.50
CA VAL A 23 -3.80 5.11 1.04
C VAL A 23 -3.14 6.05 2.03
N TYR A 24 -2.31 5.50 2.90
CA TYR A 24 -1.56 6.29 3.87
C TYR A 24 -0.58 7.20 3.15
N TRP A 25 0.10 6.70 2.12
CA TRP A 25 0.88 7.52 1.21
C TRP A 25 0.06 8.69 0.66
N TYR A 26 -1.14 8.43 0.14
CA TYR A 26 -2.02 9.50 -0.37
C TYR A 26 -2.38 10.56 0.68
N ARG A 27 -2.62 10.16 1.94
CA ARG A 27 -2.95 11.10 3.02
C ARG A 27 -1.79 12.02 3.39
N TRP A 28 -0.57 11.52 3.30
CA TRP A 28 0.64 12.19 3.79
C TRP A 28 1.46 12.87 2.71
N LYS A 29 1.36 12.41 1.46
CA LYS A 29 2.15 12.94 0.34
C LYS A 29 1.88 14.43 0.11
N ALA A 30 2.89 15.13 -0.39
CA ALA A 30 2.71 16.49 -0.88
C ALA A 30 1.81 16.52 -2.13
N LEU A 31 1.23 17.70 -2.44
CA LEU A 31 0.35 17.89 -3.60
C LEU A 31 0.99 17.40 -4.91
N ASN A 32 2.29 17.66 -5.08
CA ASN A 32 3.05 17.35 -6.29
C ASN A 32 3.74 15.97 -6.25
N GLU A 33 3.64 15.24 -5.15
CA GLU A 33 4.21 13.90 -5.08
C GLU A 33 3.30 12.91 -5.81
N PRO A 34 3.88 12.01 -6.62
CA PRO A 34 3.11 11.01 -7.32
C PRO A 34 2.51 10.01 -6.34
N SER A 35 1.50 9.29 -6.81
CA SER A 35 0.93 8.20 -6.03
C SER A 35 1.85 7.00 -5.97
N LEU A 36 1.65 6.23 -4.90
CA LEU A 36 2.25 4.93 -4.75
C LEU A 36 1.37 3.89 -5.44
N VAL A 37 1.87 3.28 -6.51
CA VAL A 37 1.13 2.31 -7.32
C VAL A 37 1.71 0.91 -7.12
N PRO A 38 0.92 -0.09 -6.72
CA PRO A 38 1.40 -1.46 -6.60
C PRO A 38 1.67 -2.05 -7.98
N VAL A 39 2.88 -2.56 -8.19
CA VAL A 39 3.32 -3.26 -9.41
C VAL A 39 3.32 -4.77 -9.18
N LEU A 40 3.74 -5.20 -8.00
CA LEU A 40 3.75 -6.59 -7.59
C LEU A 40 3.26 -6.68 -6.16
N ARG A 41 2.34 -7.60 -5.89
CA ARG A 41 1.95 -8.02 -4.55
C ARG A 41 1.72 -9.52 -4.62
N LYS A 42 2.71 -10.29 -4.19
CA LYS A 42 2.67 -11.75 -4.26
C LYS A 42 2.97 -12.31 -2.88
N PHE A 43 2.15 -13.25 -2.44
CA PHE A 43 2.40 -14.06 -1.27
C PHE A 43 2.78 -15.48 -1.70
N GLY A 44 3.71 -16.08 -0.98
CA GLY A 44 4.05 -17.48 -1.04
C GLY A 44 3.95 -18.09 0.35
N LYS A 45 3.74 -19.39 0.42
CA LYS A 45 3.65 -20.11 1.69
C LYS A 45 4.50 -21.36 1.66
N ARG A 46 5.22 -21.60 2.74
CA ARG A 46 5.96 -22.83 3.00
C ARG A 46 5.85 -23.16 4.48
N ASP A 47 5.24 -24.29 4.79
CA ASP A 47 5.03 -24.75 6.17
C ASP A 47 4.32 -23.68 7.02
N ASN A 48 4.95 -23.24 8.11
CA ASN A 48 4.47 -22.19 9.00
C ASN A 48 4.86 -20.77 8.56
N LEU A 49 5.62 -20.60 7.48
CA LEU A 49 6.04 -19.31 6.94
C LEU A 49 5.17 -18.89 5.75
N GLU A 50 4.55 -17.72 5.84
CA GLU A 50 4.00 -16.99 4.70
C GLU A 50 4.91 -15.80 4.39
N PHE A 51 5.46 -15.75 3.18
CA PHE A 51 6.35 -14.67 2.75
C PHE A 51 5.70 -13.86 1.63
N GLY A 52 6.03 -12.58 1.52
CA GLY A 52 5.46 -11.69 0.51
C GLY A 52 6.51 -10.78 -0.10
N VAL A 53 6.35 -10.52 -1.39
CA VAL A 53 7.15 -9.55 -2.14
C VAL A 53 6.19 -8.51 -2.71
N HIS A 54 6.34 -7.28 -2.23
CA HIS A 54 5.47 -6.16 -2.58
C HIS A 54 6.30 -5.05 -3.18
N ILE A 55 6.08 -4.75 -4.45
CA ILE A 55 6.79 -3.70 -5.17
C ILE A 55 5.78 -2.61 -5.53
N PHE A 56 6.12 -1.39 -5.17
CA PHE A 56 5.38 -0.20 -5.50
C PHE A 56 6.25 0.78 -6.28
N VAL A 57 5.63 1.52 -7.20
CA VAL A 57 6.27 2.61 -7.92
C VAL A 57 5.69 3.94 -7.49
N CYS A 58 6.56 4.92 -7.27
CA CYS A 58 6.20 6.29 -6.95
C CYS A 58 6.51 7.18 -8.17
N GLY A 59 5.70 7.05 -9.22
CA GLY A 59 5.91 7.74 -10.49
C GLY A 59 7.32 7.53 -11.06
N LYS A 60 7.99 8.63 -11.45
CA LYS A 60 9.41 8.62 -11.86
C LYS A 60 10.39 8.81 -10.70
N MET A 61 9.88 8.99 -9.48
CA MET A 61 10.70 9.35 -8.32
C MET A 61 11.39 8.15 -7.70
N GLY A 62 10.77 6.97 -7.72
CA GLY A 62 11.39 5.81 -7.10
C GLY A 62 10.55 4.53 -7.09
N ILE A 63 11.16 3.50 -6.53
CA ILE A 63 10.59 2.17 -6.30
C ILE A 63 10.66 1.89 -4.80
N ILE A 64 9.60 1.30 -4.25
CA ILE A 64 9.57 0.79 -2.87
C ILE A 64 9.37 -0.72 -2.95
N THR A 65 10.25 -1.47 -2.31
CA THR A 65 10.13 -2.91 -2.13
C THR A 65 9.90 -3.18 -0.66
N ILE A 66 8.84 -3.94 -0.36
CA ILE A 66 8.53 -4.43 0.98
C ILE A 66 8.54 -5.95 0.91
N LEU A 67 9.40 -6.57 1.71
CA LEU A 67 9.39 -8.00 1.94
C LEU A 67 8.66 -8.24 3.25
N SER A 68 7.72 -9.18 3.27
CA SER A 68 7.00 -9.56 4.49
C SER A 68 7.27 -11.01 4.82
N GLU A 69 7.63 -11.33 6.05
CA GLU A 69 7.79 -12.69 6.54
C GLU A 69 6.88 -12.91 7.75
N TYR A 70 5.84 -13.72 7.60
CA TYR A 70 4.85 -14.01 8.63
C TYR A 70 4.99 -15.45 9.13
N LEU A 71 5.37 -15.59 10.39
CA LEU A 71 5.43 -16.86 11.11
C LEU A 71 4.06 -17.14 11.75
N THR A 72 3.29 -18.02 11.10
CA THR A 72 1.89 -18.29 11.43
C THR A 72 1.69 -18.90 12.82
N ASP A 73 2.66 -19.67 13.32
CA ASP A 73 2.65 -20.29 14.65
C ASP A 73 2.97 -19.29 15.76
N LEU A 74 3.82 -18.31 15.48
CA LEU A 74 4.20 -17.26 16.44
C LEU A 74 3.30 -16.03 16.35
N LYS A 75 2.50 -15.91 15.28
CA LYS A 75 1.74 -14.70 14.94
C LYS A 75 2.63 -13.46 14.91
N THR A 76 3.79 -13.60 14.28
CA THR A 76 4.79 -12.53 14.17
C THR A 76 5.05 -12.25 12.70
N VAL A 77 5.08 -10.98 12.33
CA VAL A 77 5.48 -10.55 10.98
C VAL A 77 6.67 -9.61 11.06
N THR A 78 7.62 -9.81 10.15
CA THR A 78 8.69 -8.85 9.87
C THR A 78 8.45 -8.23 8.50
N PHE A 79 8.54 -6.92 8.40
CA PHE A 79 8.55 -6.18 7.14
C PHE A 79 9.94 -5.56 6.93
N GLU A 80 10.63 -5.96 5.87
CA GLU A 80 11.85 -5.28 5.41
C GLU A 80 11.47 -4.30 4.29
N ILE A 81 11.90 -3.05 4.44
CA ILE A 81 11.52 -1.94 3.57
C ILE A 81 12.77 -1.37 2.91
N LEU A 82 12.78 -1.39 1.58
CA LEU A 82 13.81 -0.78 0.76
C LEU A 82 13.17 0.21 -0.20
N ALA A 83 13.55 1.48 -0.11
CA ALA A 83 13.12 2.51 -1.05
C ALA A 83 14.32 3.00 -1.85
N THR A 84 14.14 3.09 -3.17
CA THR A 84 15.18 3.54 -4.09
C THR A 84 14.67 4.74 -4.87
N SER A 85 15.35 5.87 -4.73
CA SER A 85 15.16 7.05 -5.56
C SER A 85 15.78 6.85 -6.95
N LEU A 86 15.03 7.23 -7.98
CA LEU A 86 15.44 7.23 -9.38
C LEU A 86 15.51 8.66 -9.96
N SER A 87 15.28 9.68 -9.14
CA SER A 87 15.16 11.08 -9.59
C SER A 87 16.49 11.72 -10.01
N ASP A 88 17.62 11.13 -9.60
CA ASP A 88 18.92 11.76 -9.73
C ASP A 88 19.68 11.23 -10.95
N TRP A 89 20.32 12.14 -11.69
CA TRP A 89 21.20 11.82 -12.83
C TRP A 89 22.42 10.98 -12.44
N THR A 90 22.65 10.79 -11.14
CA THR A 90 23.75 9.99 -10.59
C THR A 90 23.40 8.49 -10.45
N GLY A 91 22.20 8.09 -10.87
CA GLY A 91 21.72 6.72 -10.77
C GLY A 91 20.92 6.44 -9.49
N PRO A 92 20.45 5.18 -9.32
CA PRO A 92 19.62 4.79 -8.19
C PRO A 92 20.33 4.98 -6.85
N LYS A 93 19.61 5.50 -5.86
CA LYS A 93 20.10 5.67 -4.48
C LYS A 93 19.05 5.26 -3.48
N ASP A 94 19.49 4.75 -2.34
CA ASP A 94 18.59 4.47 -1.23
C ASP A 94 17.90 5.76 -0.75
N ASN A 95 16.64 5.62 -0.37
CA ASN A 95 15.78 6.70 0.09
C ASN A 95 15.29 6.41 1.50
N GLU A 96 16.18 6.51 2.47
CA GLU A 96 15.95 6.25 3.89
C GLU A 96 14.74 7.01 4.44
N GLN A 97 14.50 8.24 3.97
CA GLN A 97 13.35 9.03 4.41
C GLN A 97 12.01 8.36 4.04
N VAL A 98 11.93 7.79 2.84
CA VAL A 98 10.74 7.04 2.41
C VAL A 98 10.63 5.71 3.16
N GLU A 99 11.75 5.05 3.46
CA GLU A 99 11.74 3.81 4.25
C GLU A 99 11.15 4.03 5.64
N VAL A 100 11.63 5.08 6.34
CA VAL A 100 11.12 5.49 7.66
C VAL A 100 9.64 5.90 7.60
N LEU A 101 9.24 6.62 6.56
CA LEU A 101 7.83 7.00 6.40
C LEU A 101 6.92 5.77 6.23
N ILE A 102 7.36 4.76 5.47
CA ILE A 102 6.59 3.53 5.28
C ILE A 102 6.54 2.71 6.58
N SER A 103 7.62 2.67 7.37
CA SER A 103 7.57 2.01 8.69
C SER A 103 6.56 2.67 9.62
N GLU A 104 6.54 4.00 9.66
CA GLU A 104 5.55 4.77 10.44
C GLU A 104 4.11 4.50 9.98
N PHE A 105 3.88 4.33 8.67
CA PHE A 105 2.57 3.95 8.15
C PHE A 105 2.14 2.56 8.64
N ILE A 106 3.04 1.57 8.62
CA ILE A 106 2.74 0.22 9.08
C ILE A 106 2.31 0.24 10.55
N GLU A 107 3.04 0.95 11.40
CA GLU A 107 2.70 1.10 12.82
C GLU A 107 1.35 1.81 13.02
N THR A 108 1.10 2.88 12.26
CA THR A 108 -0.13 3.65 12.37
C THR A 108 -1.36 2.85 11.91
N ILE A 109 -1.24 2.04 10.85
CA ILE A 109 -2.34 1.22 10.31
C ILE A 109 -2.91 0.26 11.37
N LEU A 110 -2.07 -0.25 12.27
CA LEU A 110 -2.50 -1.13 13.37
C LEU A 110 -3.34 -0.41 14.42
N GLN A 111 -3.01 0.85 14.68
CA GLN A 111 -3.68 1.68 15.67
C GLN A 111 -4.98 2.31 15.13
N ASP A 112 -5.15 2.34 13.81
CA ASP A 112 -6.29 2.95 13.14
C ASP A 112 -7.47 1.98 12.96
N GLU A 113 -8.47 2.08 13.84
CA GLU A 113 -9.78 1.43 13.69
C GLU A 113 -10.60 2.00 12.50
N PHE A 114 -10.19 3.15 11.93
CA PHE A 114 -10.97 3.99 11.02
C PHE A 114 -10.69 3.82 9.53
N ALA A 115 -9.99 2.76 9.11
CA ALA A 115 -9.96 2.38 7.71
C ALA A 115 -11.31 1.76 7.29
N SER A 116 -12.41 2.54 7.39
CA SER A 116 -13.68 2.16 6.78
C SER A 116 -13.41 1.90 5.30
N PRO A 117 -13.67 0.68 4.80
CA PRO A 117 -13.31 0.31 3.43
C PRO A 117 -13.89 1.30 2.40
N ILE A 118 -15.04 1.91 2.73
CA ILE A 118 -15.82 2.80 1.86
C ILE A 118 -15.11 4.14 1.54
N GLN A 119 -14.10 4.56 2.31
CA GLN A 119 -13.38 5.81 2.01
C GLN A 119 -12.23 5.63 1.03
N VAL A 120 -11.82 4.38 0.75
CA VAL A 120 -10.68 4.08 -0.11
C VAL A 120 -11.17 3.42 -1.37
N PHE A 121 -10.78 3.97 -2.51
CA PHE A 121 -11.01 3.36 -3.81
C PHE A 121 -9.68 3.05 -4.49
N VAL A 122 -9.56 1.82 -4.98
CA VAL A 122 -8.42 1.39 -5.81
C VAL A 122 -8.88 1.37 -7.25
N CYS A 123 -8.24 2.16 -8.10
CA CYS A 123 -8.60 2.22 -9.51
C CYS A 123 -8.31 0.87 -10.19
N PRO A 124 -9.29 0.22 -10.84
CA PRO A 124 -9.04 -1.05 -11.55
C PRO A 124 -8.06 -0.87 -12.72
N GLU A 125 -7.98 0.32 -13.31
CA GLU A 125 -7.19 0.59 -14.50
C GLU A 125 -5.71 0.83 -14.22
N CYS A 126 -5.39 1.57 -13.17
CA CYS A 126 -4.01 1.94 -12.84
C CYS A 126 -3.56 1.47 -11.46
N GLN A 127 -4.42 0.79 -10.71
CA GLN A 127 -4.17 0.24 -9.38
C GLN A 127 -3.81 1.28 -8.30
N ALA A 128 -3.87 2.57 -8.62
CA ALA A 128 -3.67 3.63 -7.65
C ALA A 128 -4.82 3.66 -6.64
N ALA A 129 -4.49 3.74 -5.36
CA ALA A 129 -5.46 3.96 -4.28
C ALA A 129 -5.63 5.46 -4.00
N TYR A 130 -6.85 5.89 -3.73
CA TYR A 130 -7.15 7.25 -3.27
C TYR A 130 -8.40 7.29 -2.40
N ILE A 131 -8.54 8.39 -1.67
CA ILE A 131 -9.71 8.62 -0.82
C ILE A 131 -10.82 9.26 -1.64
N ILE A 132 -12.04 8.74 -1.49
CA ILE A 132 -13.25 9.28 -2.11
C ILE A 132 -14.19 9.87 -1.06
N ASN A 133 -14.93 10.91 -1.46
CA ASN A 133 -15.95 11.51 -0.60
C ASN A 133 -17.30 10.80 -0.80
N LYS A 134 -17.69 10.02 0.23
CA LYS A 134 -18.90 9.16 0.26
C LYS A 134 -20.15 9.78 -0.37
N ASP A 135 -20.39 11.08 -0.19
CA ASP A 135 -21.67 11.69 -0.55
C ASP A 135 -21.75 12.20 -1.99
N GLN A 136 -20.62 12.59 -2.58
CA GLN A 136 -20.58 13.15 -3.94
C GLN A 136 -20.21 12.10 -4.99
N ASP A 137 -19.26 11.24 -4.65
CA ASP A 137 -18.61 10.32 -5.56
C ASP A 137 -19.43 9.03 -5.76
N VAL A 138 -20.05 8.52 -4.69
CA VAL A 138 -20.87 7.30 -4.73
C VAL A 138 -22.22 7.51 -5.44
N LYS A 139 -22.82 8.71 -5.32
CA LYS A 139 -24.13 9.01 -5.94
C LYS A 139 -24.09 9.00 -7.47
N LYS A 140 -22.93 9.28 -8.07
CA LYS A 140 -22.76 9.29 -9.54
C LYS A 140 -22.51 7.89 -10.11
N GLY A 141 -22.16 6.90 -9.27
CA GLY A 141 -21.85 5.53 -9.70
C GLY A 141 -20.62 5.40 -10.61
N ILE A 142 -19.95 6.52 -10.91
CA ILE A 142 -18.78 6.63 -11.77
C ILE A 142 -17.80 7.56 -11.06
N LEU A 143 -16.57 7.09 -10.91
CA LEU A 143 -15.44 7.84 -10.33
C LEU A 143 -14.44 8.14 -11.41
N GLU A 144 -13.95 9.37 -11.47
CA GLU A 144 -12.75 9.68 -12.24
C GLU A 144 -11.53 9.40 -11.38
N CYS A 145 -10.62 8.56 -11.87
CA CYS A 145 -9.37 8.33 -11.19
C CYS A 145 -8.46 9.56 -11.36
N PRO A 146 -8.01 10.20 -10.26
CA PRO A 146 -7.17 11.41 -10.35
C PRO A 146 -5.75 11.13 -10.87
N TYR A 147 -5.42 9.87 -11.19
CA TYR A 147 -4.07 9.46 -11.62
C TYR A 147 -3.98 9.00 -13.07
N CYS A 148 -5.06 8.44 -13.61
CA CYS A 148 -5.08 7.99 -15.01
C CYS A 148 -6.19 8.64 -15.82
N ASP A 149 -6.94 9.57 -15.23
CA ASP A 149 -8.05 10.31 -15.81
C ASP A 149 -9.16 9.43 -16.42
N LYS A 150 -9.15 8.13 -16.09
CA LYS A 150 -10.16 7.18 -16.55
C LYS A 150 -11.35 7.18 -15.60
N SER A 151 -12.54 7.22 -16.18
CA SER A 151 -13.79 7.00 -15.47
C SER A 151 -14.00 5.51 -15.22
N VAL A 152 -14.23 5.13 -13.97
CA VAL A 152 -14.45 3.75 -13.54
C VAL A 152 -15.77 3.64 -12.79
N LYS A 153 -16.51 2.55 -13.01
CA LYS A 153 -17.76 2.33 -12.27
C LYS A 153 -17.45 2.00 -10.82
N PHE A 154 -18.10 2.71 -9.91
CA PHE A 154 -18.04 2.39 -8.50
C PHE A 154 -19.09 1.34 -8.18
N GLU A 155 -18.67 0.08 -8.11
CA GLU A 155 -19.45 -0.98 -7.49
C GLU A 155 -19.05 -1.07 -6.02
N LYS A 156 -20.02 -1.12 -5.11
CA LYS A 156 -19.84 -1.08 -3.65
C LYS A 156 -19.21 -2.37 -3.08
N ASN A 157 -18.35 -3.04 -3.85
CA ASN A 157 -17.66 -4.27 -3.45
C ASN A 157 -16.37 -3.89 -2.72
N LEU A 158 -16.52 -3.78 -1.40
CA LEU A 158 -15.46 -3.52 -0.46
C LEU A 158 -14.91 -4.82 0.09
N VAL A 159 -14.25 -5.56 -0.78
CA VAL A 159 -13.26 -6.56 -0.40
C VAL A 159 -12.19 -6.46 -1.49
N PRO A 160 -10.90 -6.25 -1.17
CA PRO A 160 -9.86 -6.45 -2.18
C PRO A 160 -10.05 -7.86 -2.75
N PRO A 161 -10.02 -8.05 -4.07
CA PRO A 161 -10.23 -9.37 -4.65
C PRO A 161 -9.25 -10.35 -3.99
N ASP A 162 -9.79 -11.41 -3.39
CA ASP A 162 -9.02 -12.56 -2.96
C ASP A 162 -8.26 -13.09 -4.18
N ILE A 163 -6.98 -12.70 -4.32
CA ILE A 163 -5.99 -13.31 -5.21
C ILE A 163 -4.62 -13.28 -4.51
#